data_AF-A0A1Q5G6E0-F1
#
_entry.id   AF-A0A1Q5G6E0-F1
#
_cell.length_a   1.000
_cell.length_b   1.000
_cell.length_c   1.000
_cell.angle_alpha   90.00
_cell.angle_beta   90.00
_cell.angle_gamma   90.00
#
_symmetry.space_group_name_H-M   'P 1'
#
loop_
_entity.id
_entity.type
_entity.pdbx_description
1 polymer ?
#
loop_
_entity_poly.entity_id
_entity_poly.type
_entity_poly.pdbx_seq_one_letter_code
_entity_poly.pdbx_strand_id
1 'polypeptide(L)'
;MSNAGPGYESRRWYDSGGTTTIKFTGCRDNGGNKVVNVLLRKDTVGPDPSYVNAAFTKCFESGSSTSTGNWDDHGSGDYYFAVNVGASSLNVWVNSLTVSY
;
A
#
# COMPACT_ATOMS: atom_id res chain seq x y z
N MET A 1 2.71 -10.34 2.22
CA MET A 1 1.26 -10.18 1.94
C MET A 1 0.89 -11.13 0.81
N SER A 2 -0.16 -11.95 0.96
CA SER A 2 -0.53 -12.98 -0.02
C SER A 2 -1.95 -12.75 -0.55
N ASN A 3 -2.10 -12.86 -1.88
CA ASN A 3 -3.39 -12.80 -2.58
C ASN A 3 -4.25 -11.57 -2.24
N ALA A 4 -3.64 -10.39 -2.19
CA ALA A 4 -4.35 -9.14 -1.96
C ALA A 4 -5.13 -8.76 -3.23
N GLY A 5 -6.44 -8.94 -3.19
CA GLY A 5 -7.34 -8.49 -4.26
C GLY A 5 -7.51 -6.97 -4.29
N PRO A 6 -8.20 -6.43 -5.30
CA PRO A 6 -8.52 -5.01 -5.36
C PRO A 6 -9.30 -4.56 -4.12
N GLY A 7 -8.90 -3.45 -3.51
CA GLY A 7 -9.49 -2.95 -2.29
C GLY A 7 -9.06 -3.68 -1.02
N TYR A 8 -8.08 -4.59 -1.07
CA TYR A 8 -7.49 -5.14 0.16
C TYR A 8 -6.96 -4.01 1.04
N GLU A 9 -7.32 -4.06 2.32
CA GLU A 9 -6.84 -3.14 3.35
C GLU A 9 -5.84 -3.87 4.26
N SER A 10 -4.76 -3.17 4.61
CA SER A 10 -3.87 -3.63 5.66
C SER A 10 -4.55 -3.64 7.02
N ARG A 11 -3.88 -4.25 8.01
CA ARG A 11 -4.18 -3.96 9.42
C ARG A 11 -4.00 -2.45 9.66
N ARG A 12 -4.84 -1.88 10.52
CA ARG A 12 -4.65 -0.51 11.03
C ARG A 12 -3.43 -0.45 11.95
N TRP A 13 -2.74 0.68 11.96
CA TRP A 13 -1.72 1.04 12.95
C TRP A 13 -1.96 2.46 13.45
N TYR A 14 -1.57 2.72 14.70
CA TYR A 14 -1.58 4.08 15.23
C TYR A 14 -0.25 4.77 14.87
N ASP A 15 -0.32 5.89 14.16
CA ASP A 15 0.79 6.79 13.85
C ASP A 15 0.68 8.04 14.73
N SER A 16 1.79 8.47 15.35
CA SER A 16 1.86 9.68 16.18
C SER A 16 1.98 10.99 15.37
N GLY A 17 1.98 10.91 14.04
CA GLY A 17 2.30 11.99 13.12
C GLY A 17 3.73 11.87 12.60
N GLY A 18 3.98 12.48 11.45
CA GLY A 18 5.24 12.35 10.71
C GLY A 18 5.10 11.56 9.41
N THR A 19 6.24 11.05 8.91
CA THR A 19 6.31 10.43 7.59
C THR A 19 5.98 8.94 7.66
N THR A 20 4.93 8.52 6.94
CA THR A 20 4.68 7.10 6.71
C THR A 20 5.46 6.63 5.48
N THR A 21 6.19 5.51 5.60
CA THR A 21 6.90 4.84 4.52
C THR A 21 6.41 3.41 4.37
N ILE A 22 5.96 3.05 3.17
CA ILE A 22 5.53 1.69 2.83
C ILE A 22 6.46 1.12 1.77
N LYS A 23 6.95 -0.11 2.00
CA LYS A 23 7.85 -0.82 1.09
C LYS A 23 7.30 -2.18 0.74
N PHE A 24 7.20 -2.46 -0.56
CA PHE A 24 6.89 -3.79 -1.07
C PHE A 24 8.13 -4.33 -1.79
N THR A 25 8.52 -5.56 -1.46
CA THR A 25 9.63 -6.26 -2.11
C THR A 25 9.12 -7.53 -2.77
N GLY A 26 9.49 -7.74 -4.04
CA GLY A 26 9.14 -8.94 -4.79
C GLY A 26 7.64 -9.09 -5.01
N CYS A 27 7.09 -8.35 -5.98
CA CYS A 27 5.69 -8.36 -6.36
C CYS A 27 5.43 -9.35 -7.51
N ARG A 28 4.25 -9.97 -7.47
CA ARG A 28 3.66 -10.75 -8.56
C ARG A 28 2.18 -10.43 -8.64
N ASP A 29 1.60 -10.47 -9.83
CA ASP A 29 0.17 -10.32 -10.04
C ASP A 29 -0.37 -11.40 -11.00
N ASN A 30 -1.69 -11.51 -11.09
CA ASN A 30 -2.37 -12.42 -12.02
C ASN A 30 -2.74 -11.76 -13.36
N GLY A 31 -2.58 -10.43 -13.47
CA GLY A 31 -3.04 -9.65 -14.63
C GLY A 31 -1.92 -9.21 -15.58
N GLY A 32 -0.66 -9.36 -15.21
CA GLY A 32 0.48 -8.88 -16.00
C GLY A 32 0.65 -7.35 -16.02
N ASN A 33 -0.10 -6.61 -15.19
CA ASN A 33 -0.09 -5.15 -15.14
C ASN A 33 1.22 -4.58 -14.56
N LYS A 34 1.93 -5.36 -13.73
CA LYS A 34 3.23 -5.00 -13.13
C LYS A 34 3.23 -3.66 -12.39
N VAL A 35 2.08 -3.29 -11.83
CA VAL A 35 1.91 -2.14 -10.96
C VAL A 35 0.97 -2.50 -9.81
N VAL A 36 1.34 -2.09 -8.60
CA VAL A 36 0.44 -2.08 -7.45
C VAL A 36 0.24 -0.64 -7.04
N ASN A 37 -1.00 -0.18 -7.05
CA ASN A 37 -1.34 1.14 -6.52
C ASN A 37 -1.59 1.00 -5.02
N VAL A 38 -0.88 1.78 -4.21
CA VAL A 38 -0.96 1.79 -2.75
C VAL A 38 -1.51 3.14 -2.31
N LEU A 39 -2.67 3.12 -1.66
CA LEU A 39 -3.35 4.29 -1.15
C LEU A 39 -3.30 4.30 0.37
N LEU A 40 -2.62 5.29 0.97
CA LEU A 40 -2.69 5.52 2.41
C LEU A 40 -4.05 6.14 2.77
N ARG A 41 -4.65 5.66 3.87
CA ARG A 41 -5.93 6.15 4.39
C ARG A 41 -5.87 6.33 5.90
N LYS A 42 -6.58 7.34 6.39
CA LYS A 42 -6.81 7.57 7.83
C LYS A 42 -8.17 7.01 8.22
N ASP A 43 -8.20 6.18 9.25
CA ASP A 43 -9.43 5.68 9.84
C ASP A 43 -10.06 6.80 10.67
N THR A 44 -11.26 7.24 10.29
CA THR A 44 -11.96 8.35 10.97
C THR A 44 -13.45 8.07 11.08
N VAL A 45 -14.13 8.80 11.96
CA VAL A 45 -15.60 8.77 12.00
C VAL A 45 -16.14 9.53 10.79
N GLY A 46 -16.47 8.81 9.72
CA GLY A 46 -16.96 9.36 8.45
C GLY A 46 -16.25 8.71 7.25
N PRO A 47 -16.27 9.35 6.06
CA PRO A 47 -15.44 8.91 4.96
C PRO A 47 -13.96 9.09 5.31
N ASP A 48 -13.21 7.99 5.30
CA ASP A 48 -11.77 8.01 5.57
C ASP A 48 -11.04 8.97 4.61
N PRO A 49 -10.25 9.93 5.10
CA PRO A 49 -9.36 10.69 4.24
C PRO A 49 -8.42 9.77 3.47
N SER A 50 -8.27 10.04 2.17
CA SER A 50 -7.28 9.39 1.32
C SER A 50 -6.12 10.34 1.03
N TYR A 51 -4.90 9.84 1.10
CA TYR A 51 -3.71 10.60 0.72
C TYR A 51 -3.29 10.25 -0.71
N VAL A 52 -2.14 10.75 -1.16
CA VAL A 52 -1.61 10.47 -2.51
C VAL A 52 -1.55 8.96 -2.78
N ASN A 53 -1.97 8.55 -3.96
CA ASN A 53 -1.83 7.16 -4.40
C ASN A 53 -0.41 6.94 -4.96
N ALA A 54 0.30 5.94 -4.46
CA ALA A 54 1.66 5.62 -4.90
C ALA A 54 1.68 4.39 -5.82
N ALA A 55 2.34 4.51 -6.97
CA ALA A 55 2.47 3.41 -7.94
C ALA A 55 3.75 2.61 -7.69
N PHE A 56 3.60 1.35 -7.30
CA PHE A 56 4.71 0.44 -6.99
C PHE A 56 4.96 -0.47 -8.18
N THR A 57 5.99 -0.16 -8.98
CA THR A 57 6.36 -0.91 -10.19
C THR A 57 7.69 -1.66 -10.02
N LYS A 58 8.65 -1.06 -9.30
CA LYS A 58 9.99 -1.63 -9.10
C LYS A 58 10.00 -3.01 -8.46
N CYS A 59 9.01 -3.31 -7.60
CA CYS A 59 8.95 -4.60 -6.92
C CYS A 59 8.67 -5.77 -7.87
N PHE A 60 8.19 -5.52 -9.10
CA PHE A 60 7.98 -6.55 -10.12
C PHE A 60 9.24 -6.91 -10.92
N GLU A 61 10.32 -6.13 -10.79
CA GLU A 61 11.56 -6.40 -11.54
C GLU A 61 12.24 -7.71 -11.11
N SER A 62 12.18 -8.04 -9.83
CA SER A 62 12.74 -9.27 -9.28
C SER A 62 12.14 -9.60 -7.91
N GLY A 63 12.38 -10.83 -7.41
CA GLY A 63 11.95 -11.24 -6.08
C GLY A 63 12.57 -10.46 -4.91
N SER A 64 13.61 -9.65 -5.17
CA SER A 64 14.32 -8.83 -4.19
C SER A 64 14.25 -7.31 -4.49
N SER A 65 13.66 -6.91 -5.61
CA SER A 65 13.49 -5.50 -5.94
C SER A 65 12.40 -4.88 -5.07
N THR A 66 12.59 -3.62 -4.66
CA THR A 66 11.74 -2.93 -3.69
C THR A 66 11.15 -1.66 -4.30
N SER A 67 9.82 -1.51 -4.19
CA SER A 67 9.13 -0.22 -4.37
C SER A 67 8.98 0.46 -3.02
N THR A 68 8.99 1.79 -3.02
CA THR A 68 8.85 2.61 -1.81
C THR A 68 7.89 3.75 -2.08
N GLY A 69 6.90 3.91 -1.21
CA GLY A 69 6.05 5.08 -1.16
C GLY A 69 6.33 5.84 0.14
N ASN A 70 6.32 7.16 0.05
CA ASN A 70 6.49 8.07 1.18
C ASN A 70 5.31 9.03 1.20
N TRP A 71 4.72 9.18 2.38
CA TRP A 71 3.68 10.15 2.68
C TRP A 71 4.20 11.08 3.75
N ASP A 72 4.24 12.37 3.44
CA ASP A 72 4.64 13.42 4.38
C ASP A 72 3.72 13.46 5.61
N ASP A 73 4.01 14.35 6.55
CA ASP A 73 3.21 14.47 7.76
C ASP A 73 1.72 14.62 7.46
N HIS A 74 0.94 13.75 8.10
CA HIS A 74 -0.49 13.57 7.92
C HIS A 74 -1.23 13.59 9.27
N GLY A 75 -0.52 13.96 10.35
CA GLY A 75 -1.01 14.08 11.71
C GLY A 75 -1.20 12.73 12.41
N SER A 76 -1.48 12.76 13.70
CA SER A 76 -1.68 11.54 14.49
C SER A 76 -3.02 10.86 14.21
N GLY A 77 -3.09 9.55 14.34
CA GLY A 77 -4.32 8.76 14.26
C GLY A 77 -4.09 7.33 13.82
N ASP A 78 -5.19 6.60 13.57
CA ASP A 78 -5.13 5.26 13.02
C ASP A 78 -5.10 5.31 11.49
N TYR A 79 -4.19 4.55 10.89
CA TYR A 79 -3.96 4.51 9.45
C TYR A 79 -3.92 3.08 8.93
N TYR A 80 -4.24 2.94 7.64
CA TYR A 80 -4.08 1.71 6.88
C TYR A 80 -3.73 2.06 5.44
N PHE A 81 -3.24 1.09 4.68
CA PHE A 81 -3.15 1.24 3.23
C PHE A 81 -4.13 0.29 2.54
N ALA A 82 -4.64 0.75 1.39
CA ALA A 82 -5.44 -0.05 0.49
C ALA A 82 -4.70 -0.26 -0.83
N VAL A 83 -4.87 -1.43 -1.45
CA VAL A 83 -4.23 -1.74 -2.75
C VAL A 83 -5.23 -1.81 -3.89
N ASN A 84 -4.84 -1.23 -5.03
CA ASN A 84 -5.59 -1.28 -6.29
C ASN A 84 -7.07 -0.91 -6.13
N VAL A 85 -7.35 0.12 -5.32
CA VAL A 85 -8.71 0.62 -5.10
C VAL A 85 -9.34 0.99 -6.46
N GLY A 86 -10.52 0.43 -6.76
CA GLY A 86 -11.23 0.66 -8.02
C GLY A 86 -10.79 -0.24 -9.19
N ALA A 87 -9.78 -1.11 -9.02
CA ALA A 87 -9.44 -2.11 -10.03
C ALA A 87 -10.36 -3.34 -9.95
N SER A 88 -10.37 -4.16 -11.01
CA SER A 88 -11.10 -5.43 -11.07
C SER A 88 -10.18 -6.61 -11.38
N SER A 89 -10.41 -7.75 -10.74
CA SER A 89 -9.75 -9.04 -11.02
C SER A 89 -8.21 -9.05 -10.91
N LEU A 90 -7.60 -8.06 -10.24
CA LEU A 90 -6.15 -7.94 -10.07
C LEU A 90 -5.72 -8.31 -8.65
N ASN A 91 -5.23 -9.53 -8.48
CA ASN A 91 -4.68 -10.04 -7.23
C ASN A 91 -3.17 -9.86 -7.21
N VAL A 92 -2.63 -9.44 -6.07
CA VAL A 92 -1.22 -9.15 -5.86
C VAL A 92 -0.64 -10.01 -4.74
N TRP A 93 0.56 -10.53 -4.98
CA TRP A 93 1.39 -11.19 -3.97
C TRP A 93 2.67 -10.37 -3.77
N VAL A 94 3.08 -10.23 -2.51
CA VAL A 94 4.28 -9.48 -2.12
C VAL A 94 5.08 -10.32 -1.14
N ASN A 95 6.34 -10.60 -1.48
CA ASN A 95 7.25 -11.41 -0.67
C ASN A 95 7.51 -10.77 0.69
N SER A 96 7.83 -9.47 0.73
CA SER A 96 8.06 -8.73 1.97
C SER A 96 7.38 -7.37 1.95
N LEU A 97 6.75 -7.03 3.07
CA LEU A 97 6.04 -5.79 3.32
C LEU A 97 6.61 -5.15 4.58
N THR A 98 7.02 -3.89 4.48
CA THR A 98 7.42 -3.07 5.64
C THR A 98 6.63 -1.78 5.65
N VAL A 99 6.15 -1.41 6.83
CA VAL A 99 5.52 -0.11 7.10
C VAL A 99 6.33 0.53 8.22
N SER A 100 6.66 1.80 8.07
CA SER A 100 7.36 2.61 9.08
C SER A 100 6.63 3.93 9.22
N TYR A 101 6.39 4.35 10.47
CA TYR A 101 5.56 5.48 10.87
C TYR A 101 6.04 5.95 12.25
#